data_AF-A0A1H9Z989-F1
#
_entry.id   AF-A0A1H9Z989-F1
#
_cell.length_a   1.000
_cell.length_b   1.000
_cell.length_c   1.000
_cell.angle_alpha   90.00
_cell.angle_beta   90.00
_cell.angle_gamma   90.00
#
_symmetry.space_group_name_H-M   'P 1'
#
loop_
_entity.id
_entity.type
_entity.pdbx_description
1 polymer ?
#
loop_
_entity_poly.entity_id
_entity_poly.type
_entity_poly.pdbx_seq_one_letter_code
_entity_poly.pdbx_strand_id
1 'polypeptide(L)'
;MKKVINNPENVVKEMIEGFIFANSDKFRKLENVNGIINKEGKDKVAIVTGGGSGHEPLFLGFVGEGLADGAAIGNVFAAPSPNTVQEVSKAVDTGKGVLFIYGNYSGDVLNFDMAAEFLEMEDIETRTVTVADDVASAPYDRKKDRRGIAGDVFVLKVAGAAAEKGLSLDEVTKVAQKASDQSFSMGVALSPGTIPDSGDPTFTLADDEIELGMGIHGEPGMERSKLVPADELTEKLMDKLLAESHIEKGDEVSVLINGLGSTTLLELFIVNRKVAQILNEKGINVYDMDANSYCTTQEMGGFSISLLKLDDELKELYDAPANSPYYHK
;
A
#
# COMPACT_ATOMS: atom_id res chain seq x y z
N MET A 1 5.12 9.53 22.37
CA MET A 1 4.94 10.83 21.67
C MET A 1 3.58 11.42 22.03
N LYS A 2 3.25 12.68 21.67
CA LYS A 2 1.88 13.24 21.90
C LYS A 2 0.99 12.90 20.71
N LYS A 3 -0.26 12.49 20.94
CA LYS A 3 -1.27 12.27 19.88
C LYS A 3 -2.46 13.20 20.04
N VAL A 4 -3.08 13.57 18.92
CA VAL A 4 -4.33 14.34 18.87
C VAL A 4 -5.48 13.36 18.70
N ILE A 5 -5.89 12.75 19.81
CA ILE A 5 -6.94 11.73 19.86
C ILE A 5 -7.81 11.93 21.10
N ASN A 6 -9.05 11.42 21.07
CA ASN A 6 -9.92 11.39 22.24
C ASN A 6 -9.65 10.12 23.07
N ASN A 7 -10.49 9.08 22.91
CA ASN A 7 -10.28 7.77 23.50
C ASN A 7 -9.54 6.87 22.49
N PRO A 8 -8.38 6.25 22.86
CA PRO A 8 -7.68 5.30 22.00
C PRO A 8 -8.53 4.18 21.40
N GLU A 9 -9.56 3.70 22.11
CA GLU A 9 -10.47 2.65 21.61
C GLU A 9 -11.34 3.11 20.44
N ASN A 10 -11.54 4.42 20.29
CA ASN A 10 -12.42 5.00 19.27
C ASN A 10 -11.67 5.54 18.05
N VAL A 11 -10.33 5.49 18.02
CA VAL A 11 -9.52 6.22 17.02
C VAL A 11 -9.89 5.87 15.58
N VAL A 12 -10.11 4.59 15.28
CA VAL A 12 -10.48 4.14 13.93
C VAL A 12 -11.88 4.61 13.56
N LYS A 13 -12.83 4.52 14.50
CA LYS A 13 -14.20 4.99 14.28
C LYS A 13 -14.23 6.50 14.02
N GLU A 14 -13.58 7.28 14.88
CA GLU A 14 -13.51 8.75 14.77
C GLU A 14 -12.77 9.19 13.50
N MET A 15 -11.72 8.47 13.11
CA MET A 15 -11.02 8.68 11.83
C MET A 15 -11.95 8.47 10.63
N ILE A 16 -12.69 7.35 10.59
CA ILE A 16 -13.63 7.07 9.50
C ILE A 16 -14.73 8.14 9.46
N GLU A 17 -15.29 8.54 10.60
CA GLU A 17 -16.27 9.62 10.68
C GLU A 17 -15.71 10.93 10.10
N GLY A 18 -14.48 11.30 10.48
CA GLY A 18 -13.78 12.47 9.94
C GLY A 18 -13.58 12.41 8.42
N PHE A 19 -13.13 11.27 7.90
CA PHE A 19 -12.97 11.07 6.45
C PHE A 19 -14.30 11.21 5.71
N ILE A 20 -15.38 10.61 6.24
CA ILE A 20 -16.71 10.73 5.64
C ILE A 20 -17.22 12.16 5.70
N PHE A 21 -17.03 12.90 6.80
CA PHE A 21 -17.43 14.31 6.84
C PHE A 21 -16.69 15.17 5.80
N ALA A 22 -15.41 14.89 5.55
CA ALA A 22 -14.63 15.59 4.54
C ALA A 22 -15.03 15.24 3.10
N ASN A 23 -15.57 14.05 2.86
CA ASN A 23 -15.80 13.51 1.51
C ASN A 23 -17.21 12.90 1.33
N SER A 24 -18.19 13.46 2.04
CA SER A 24 -19.55 12.88 2.14
C SER A 24 -20.33 12.91 0.83
N ASP A 25 -19.91 13.68 -0.17
CA ASP A 25 -20.47 13.69 -1.51
C ASP A 25 -20.13 12.41 -2.27
N LYS A 26 -18.92 11.86 -2.07
CA LYS A 26 -18.38 10.72 -2.84
C LYS A 26 -18.42 9.38 -2.10
N PHE A 27 -18.27 9.38 -0.77
CA PHE A 27 -18.11 8.13 -0.02
C PHE A 27 -19.17 7.97 1.07
N ARG A 28 -19.45 6.73 1.43
CA ARG A 28 -20.27 6.38 2.60
C ARG A 28 -19.61 5.29 3.43
N LYS A 29 -19.82 5.36 4.75
CA LYS A 29 -19.53 4.27 5.69
C LYS A 29 -20.64 3.23 5.63
N LEU A 30 -20.30 1.96 5.80
CA LEU A 30 -21.28 0.90 6.02
C LEU A 30 -21.78 0.89 7.46
N GLU A 31 -23.04 0.47 7.62
CA GLU A 31 -23.64 0.31 8.93
C GLU A 31 -22.96 -0.87 9.66
N ASN A 32 -22.73 -0.72 10.97
CA ASN A 32 -22.24 -1.76 11.88
C ASN A 32 -20.81 -2.29 11.66
N VAL A 33 -20.15 -1.99 10.54
CA VAL A 33 -18.74 -2.37 10.29
C VAL A 33 -17.84 -1.16 10.05
N ASN A 34 -16.53 -1.36 10.20
CA ASN A 34 -15.52 -0.37 9.84
C ASN A 34 -15.16 -0.53 8.35
N GLY A 35 -16.14 -0.21 7.49
CA GLY A 35 -16.00 -0.30 6.04
C GLY A 35 -16.47 0.98 5.38
N ILE A 36 -15.77 1.40 4.32
CA ILE A 36 -16.19 2.52 3.46
C ILE A 36 -16.29 2.06 2.01
N ILE A 37 -17.17 2.71 1.24
CA ILE A 37 -17.31 2.47 -0.19
C ILE A 37 -17.48 3.79 -0.96
N ASN A 38 -17.14 3.73 -2.26
CA ASN A 38 -17.55 4.75 -3.22
C ASN A 38 -19.08 4.68 -3.43
N LYS A 39 -19.75 5.83 -3.42
CA LYS A 39 -21.20 5.93 -3.68
C LYS A 39 -21.55 5.72 -5.15
N GLU A 40 -20.68 6.16 -6.05
CA GLU A 40 -20.87 6.06 -7.49
C GLU A 40 -20.24 4.77 -8.02
N GLY A 41 -20.70 3.62 -7.50
CA GLY A 41 -20.31 2.32 -8.01
C GLY A 41 -20.59 2.19 -9.50
N LYS A 42 -19.71 1.51 -10.22
CA LYS A 42 -19.83 1.26 -11.66
C LYS A 42 -20.03 -0.22 -11.93
N ASP A 43 -20.74 -0.54 -13.02
CA ASP A 43 -20.94 -1.92 -13.48
C ASP A 43 -19.64 -2.51 -14.05
N LYS A 44 -18.71 -2.92 -13.17
CA LYS A 44 -17.40 -3.51 -13.44
C LYS A 44 -17.02 -4.50 -12.34
N VAL A 45 -15.92 -5.23 -12.52
CA VAL A 45 -15.27 -5.98 -11.42
C VAL A 45 -15.04 -5.03 -10.24
N ALA A 46 -15.48 -5.41 -9.04
CA ALA A 46 -15.30 -4.58 -7.87
C ALA A 46 -13.91 -4.82 -7.27
N ILE A 47 -13.22 -3.73 -6.93
CA ILE A 47 -11.93 -3.80 -6.23
C ILE A 47 -12.14 -3.49 -4.76
N VAL A 48 -11.78 -4.43 -3.88
CA VAL A 48 -11.82 -4.25 -2.42
C VAL A 48 -10.40 -4.35 -1.87
N THR A 49 -10.03 -3.34 -1.08
CA THR A 49 -8.76 -3.32 -0.36
C THR A 49 -9.01 -3.26 1.15
N GLY A 50 -7.95 -3.29 1.96
CA GLY A 50 -8.08 -3.17 3.39
C GLY A 50 -6.89 -3.70 4.17
N GLY A 51 -6.96 -3.50 5.48
CA GLY A 51 -5.94 -3.92 6.42
C GLY A 51 -6.05 -3.15 7.73
N GLY A 52 -5.03 -3.26 8.57
CA GLY A 52 -4.95 -2.49 9.81
C GLY A 52 -4.94 -0.97 9.57
N SER A 53 -5.52 -0.21 10.50
CA SER A 53 -5.38 1.25 10.49
C SER A 53 -3.97 1.68 10.89
N GLY A 54 -3.62 2.93 10.62
CA GLY A 54 -2.31 3.49 10.92
C GLY A 54 -1.35 3.57 9.75
N HIS A 55 -1.86 3.30 8.54
CA HIS A 55 -1.11 3.41 7.29
C HIS A 55 -1.66 4.51 6.38
N GLU A 56 -2.53 5.37 6.91
CA GLU A 56 -3.27 6.34 6.12
C GLU A 56 -2.34 7.23 5.29
N PRO A 57 -2.69 7.53 4.01
CA PRO A 57 -3.99 7.33 3.39
C PRO A 57 -4.32 5.88 2.96
N LEU A 58 -3.37 4.95 2.94
CA LEU A 58 -3.69 3.53 2.75
C LEU A 58 -4.51 3.03 3.98
N PHE A 59 -5.69 2.43 3.83
CA PHE A 59 -6.35 1.97 2.59
C PHE A 59 -7.47 2.91 2.11
N LEU A 60 -8.13 3.61 3.04
CA LEU A 60 -9.37 4.36 2.78
C LEU A 60 -9.20 5.50 1.75
N GLY A 61 -8.01 6.10 1.69
CA GLY A 61 -7.69 7.16 0.76
C GLY A 61 -7.46 6.69 -0.68
N PHE A 62 -7.42 5.38 -0.91
CA PHE A 62 -7.34 4.76 -2.24
C PHE A 62 -8.69 4.21 -2.72
N VAL A 63 -9.79 4.54 -2.05
CA VAL A 63 -11.13 4.33 -2.57
C VAL A 63 -11.49 5.48 -3.51
N GLY A 64 -11.85 5.17 -4.76
CA GLY A 64 -12.13 6.17 -5.80
C GLY A 64 -12.15 5.59 -7.21
N GLU A 65 -12.50 6.43 -8.18
CA GLU A 65 -12.51 6.05 -9.60
C GLU A 65 -11.10 5.65 -10.06
N GLY A 66 -10.99 4.55 -10.81
CA GLY A 66 -9.68 4.03 -11.26
C GLY A 66 -8.80 3.42 -10.16
N LEU A 67 -9.32 3.25 -8.95
CA LEU A 67 -8.65 2.63 -7.79
C LEU A 67 -9.57 1.56 -7.14
N ALA A 68 -9.68 1.52 -5.81
CA ALA A 68 -10.58 0.62 -5.10
C ALA A 68 -12.02 1.16 -5.05
N ASP A 69 -13.00 0.26 -5.04
CA ASP A 69 -14.42 0.59 -4.88
C ASP A 69 -14.87 0.57 -3.40
N GLY A 70 -14.14 -0.16 -2.56
CA GLY A 70 -14.34 -0.19 -1.10
C GLY A 70 -13.09 -0.56 -0.32
N ALA A 71 -13.09 -0.20 0.97
CA ALA A 71 -12.02 -0.53 1.91
C ALA A 71 -12.57 -1.10 3.21
N ALA A 72 -12.04 -2.26 3.61
CA ALA A 72 -12.26 -2.89 4.91
C ALA A 72 -11.17 -2.44 5.90
N ILE A 73 -11.56 -1.80 7.00
CA ILE A 73 -10.64 -1.09 7.89
C ILE A 73 -10.60 -1.80 9.24
N GLY A 74 -9.43 -2.33 9.59
CA GLY A 74 -9.16 -2.96 10.87
C GLY A 74 -8.75 -1.97 11.97
N ASN A 75 -8.48 -2.49 13.16
CA ASN A 75 -7.90 -1.69 14.24
C ASN A 75 -6.46 -1.28 13.90
N VAL A 76 -5.85 -0.41 14.69
CA VAL A 76 -4.47 0.04 14.44
C VAL A 76 -3.53 -1.18 14.42
N PHE A 77 -2.86 -1.41 13.28
CA PHE A 77 -1.98 -2.54 13.01
C PHE A 77 -2.59 -3.93 13.21
N ALA A 78 -3.92 -4.05 13.07
CA ALA A 78 -4.63 -5.31 13.15
C ALA A 78 -5.64 -5.42 12.01
N ALA A 79 -5.55 -6.50 11.23
CA ALA A 79 -6.41 -6.79 10.09
C ALA A 79 -7.92 -6.63 10.39
N PRO A 80 -8.75 -6.22 9.42
CA PRO A 80 -10.20 -6.18 9.57
C PRO A 80 -10.76 -7.60 9.79
N SER A 81 -11.90 -7.70 10.48
CA SER A 81 -12.57 -8.99 10.62
C SER A 81 -13.10 -9.51 9.29
N PRO A 82 -13.22 -10.85 9.10
CA PRO A 82 -13.82 -11.42 7.88
C PRO A 82 -15.21 -10.86 7.57
N ASN A 83 -16.02 -10.63 8.60
CA ASN A 83 -17.34 -10.00 8.46
C ASN A 83 -17.26 -8.59 7.88
N THR A 84 -16.27 -7.78 8.28
CA THR A 84 -16.08 -6.44 7.71
C THR A 84 -15.73 -6.54 6.22
N VAL A 85 -14.83 -7.45 5.85
CA VAL A 85 -14.44 -7.67 4.45
C VAL A 85 -15.64 -8.15 3.62
N GLN A 86 -16.40 -9.12 4.13
CA GLN A 86 -17.61 -9.64 3.48
C GLN A 86 -18.64 -8.53 3.25
N GLU A 87 -18.97 -7.74 4.27
CA GLU A 87 -19.97 -6.67 4.16
C GLU A 87 -19.55 -5.56 3.20
N VAL A 88 -18.25 -5.20 3.17
CA VAL A 88 -17.70 -4.28 2.16
C VAL A 88 -17.87 -4.85 0.76
N SER A 89 -17.50 -6.12 0.57
CA SER A 89 -17.57 -6.81 -0.73
C SER A 89 -18.99 -6.89 -1.26
N LYS A 90 -19.95 -7.30 -0.43
CA LYS A 90 -21.38 -7.34 -0.79
C LYS A 90 -21.93 -5.97 -1.15
N ALA A 91 -21.43 -4.92 -0.51
CA ALA A 91 -21.89 -3.57 -0.77
C ALA A 91 -21.36 -2.98 -2.09
N VAL A 92 -20.27 -3.53 -2.65
CA VAL A 92 -19.67 -3.08 -3.92
C VAL A 92 -19.82 -4.08 -5.06
N ASP A 93 -20.24 -5.31 -4.79
CA ASP A 93 -20.45 -6.31 -5.83
C ASP A 93 -21.54 -5.86 -6.84
N THR A 94 -21.24 -6.10 -8.11
CA THR A 94 -22.11 -5.78 -9.26
C THR A 94 -22.53 -7.02 -10.03
N GLY A 95 -22.18 -8.22 -9.55
CA GLY A 95 -22.36 -9.49 -10.24
C GLY A 95 -21.25 -9.80 -11.25
N LYS A 96 -20.17 -9.00 -11.27
CA LYS A 96 -18.95 -9.23 -12.07
C LYS A 96 -17.78 -9.78 -11.25
N GLY A 97 -18.03 -10.08 -9.97
CA GLY A 97 -17.05 -10.60 -9.02
C GLY A 97 -16.22 -9.50 -8.35
N VAL A 98 -15.50 -9.91 -7.30
CA VAL A 98 -14.73 -9.02 -6.43
C VAL A 98 -13.27 -9.45 -6.39
N LEU A 99 -12.35 -8.51 -6.63
CA LEU A 99 -10.92 -8.72 -6.47
C LEU A 99 -10.43 -8.07 -5.17
N PHE A 100 -9.81 -8.87 -4.31
CA PHE A 100 -9.12 -8.41 -3.12
C PHE A 100 -7.67 -8.04 -3.41
N ILE A 101 -7.25 -6.87 -2.93
CA ILE A 101 -5.87 -6.37 -3.06
C ILE A 101 -5.42 -5.78 -1.72
N TYR A 102 -4.37 -6.35 -1.15
CA TYR A 102 -3.79 -5.92 0.13
C TYR A 102 -2.36 -6.46 0.28
N GLY A 103 -1.58 -5.85 1.19
CA GLY A 103 -0.23 -6.29 1.51
C GLY A 103 -0.19 -7.70 2.14
N ASN A 104 0.83 -8.48 1.81
CA ASN A 104 0.96 -9.88 2.23
C ASN A 104 1.33 -10.03 3.71
N TYR A 105 0.32 -10.00 4.57
CA TYR A 105 0.42 -10.22 6.01
C TYR A 105 -0.50 -11.35 6.45
N SER A 106 -0.01 -12.21 7.35
CA SER A 106 -0.73 -13.43 7.76
C SER A 106 -2.14 -13.17 8.33
N GLY A 107 -2.33 -12.09 9.08
CA GLY A 107 -3.64 -11.72 9.62
C GLY A 107 -4.62 -11.29 8.54
N ASP A 108 -4.15 -10.50 7.57
CA ASP A 108 -4.96 -10.07 6.42
C ASP A 108 -5.28 -11.25 5.52
N VAL A 109 -4.29 -12.08 5.16
CA VAL A 109 -4.49 -13.32 4.39
C VAL A 109 -5.57 -14.19 5.03
N LEU A 110 -5.44 -14.51 6.32
CA LEU A 110 -6.41 -15.34 7.02
C LEU A 110 -7.83 -14.75 6.96
N ASN A 111 -7.96 -13.44 7.23
CA ASN A 111 -9.28 -12.82 7.34
C ASN A 111 -9.97 -12.62 5.99
N PHE A 112 -9.21 -12.28 4.95
CA PHE A 112 -9.74 -12.14 3.59
C PHE A 112 -10.05 -13.49 2.96
N ASP A 113 -9.25 -14.54 3.22
CA ASP A 113 -9.54 -15.90 2.77
C ASP A 113 -10.85 -16.42 3.41
N MET A 114 -11.04 -16.20 4.72
CA MET A 114 -12.31 -16.53 5.38
C MET A 114 -13.50 -15.75 4.81
N ALA A 115 -13.30 -14.48 4.45
CA ALA A 115 -14.35 -13.68 3.82
C ALA A 115 -14.68 -14.18 2.40
N ALA A 116 -13.67 -14.62 1.64
CA ALA A 116 -13.85 -15.24 0.33
C ALA A 116 -14.72 -16.50 0.43
N GLU A 117 -14.45 -17.37 1.41
CA GLU A 117 -15.29 -18.56 1.68
C GLU A 117 -16.74 -18.19 1.99
N PHE A 118 -16.98 -17.13 2.79
CA PHE A 118 -18.34 -16.68 3.10
C PHE A 118 -19.06 -16.08 1.88
N LEU A 119 -18.34 -15.38 1.01
CA LEU A 119 -18.87 -14.81 -0.23
C LEU A 119 -19.20 -15.89 -1.25
N GLU A 120 -18.38 -16.95 -1.35
CA GLU A 120 -18.66 -18.12 -2.19
C GLU A 120 -19.98 -18.80 -1.79
N MET A 121 -20.28 -18.89 -0.49
CA MET A 121 -21.56 -19.41 0.01
C MET A 121 -22.77 -18.53 -0.37
N GLU A 122 -22.53 -17.28 -0.76
CA GLU A 122 -23.54 -16.33 -1.25
C GLU A 122 -23.48 -16.16 -2.79
N ASP A 123 -22.83 -17.07 -3.51
CA ASP A 123 -22.66 -17.07 -4.97
C ASP A 123 -21.91 -15.83 -5.51
N ILE A 124 -21.09 -15.17 -4.68
CA ILE A 124 -20.23 -14.05 -5.09
C ILE A 124 -18.83 -14.58 -5.40
N GLU A 125 -18.44 -14.51 -6.67
CA GLU A 125 -17.12 -14.93 -7.11
C GLU A 125 -16.04 -13.95 -6.65
N THR A 126 -14.97 -14.47 -6.04
CA THR A 126 -13.84 -13.67 -5.56
C THR A 126 -12.50 -14.16 -6.12
N ARG A 127 -11.52 -13.25 -6.15
CA ARG A 127 -10.10 -13.53 -6.38
C ARG A 127 -9.27 -12.67 -5.42
N THR A 128 -8.03 -13.08 -5.18
CA THR A 128 -7.09 -12.35 -4.32
C THR A 128 -5.77 -12.15 -5.04
N VAL A 129 -5.24 -10.93 -4.97
CA VAL A 129 -3.85 -10.61 -5.29
C VAL A 129 -3.22 -9.99 -4.05
N THR A 130 -2.26 -10.70 -3.46
CA THR A 130 -1.45 -10.14 -2.38
C THR A 130 -0.26 -9.37 -2.95
N VAL A 131 0.04 -8.24 -2.32
CA VAL A 131 1.23 -7.45 -2.66
C VAL A 131 2.41 -7.93 -1.81
N ALA A 132 3.49 -8.33 -2.48
CA ALA A 132 4.67 -8.94 -1.86
C ALA A 132 5.96 -8.29 -2.41
N ASP A 133 6.03 -6.97 -2.30
CA ASP A 133 7.04 -6.12 -2.91
C ASP A 133 8.27 -5.87 -2.01
N ASP A 134 8.17 -6.05 -0.69
CA ASP A 134 9.26 -5.75 0.25
C ASP A 134 10.45 -6.72 0.14
N VAL A 135 11.49 -6.27 -0.56
CA VAL A 135 12.69 -7.09 -0.84
C VAL A 135 13.52 -7.39 0.41
N ALA A 136 13.30 -6.68 1.52
CA ALA A 136 14.03 -6.91 2.75
C ALA A 136 13.51 -8.12 3.55
N SER A 137 12.27 -8.55 3.28
CA SER A 137 11.57 -9.52 4.12
C SER A 137 11.80 -10.98 3.71
N ALA A 138 12.07 -11.23 2.43
CA ALA A 138 12.45 -12.54 1.92
C ALA A 138 13.25 -12.41 0.60
N PRO A 139 14.20 -13.32 0.33
CA PRO A 139 14.94 -13.37 -0.93
C PRO A 139 14.03 -13.67 -2.13
N TYR A 140 14.50 -13.37 -3.34
CA TYR A 140 13.75 -13.52 -4.59
C TYR A 140 13.13 -14.90 -4.83
N ASP A 141 13.84 -15.98 -4.49
CA ASP A 141 13.33 -17.36 -4.62
C ASP A 141 12.11 -17.65 -3.72
N ARG A 142 11.93 -16.85 -2.67
CA ARG A 142 10.77 -16.83 -1.77
C ARG A 142 10.00 -15.51 -1.88
N LYS A 143 9.92 -14.91 -3.07
CA LYS A 143 9.21 -13.63 -3.29
C LYS A 143 7.78 -13.64 -2.75
N LYS A 144 7.06 -14.77 -2.81
CA LYS A 144 5.70 -14.91 -2.29
C LYS A 144 5.58 -14.82 -0.76
N ASP A 145 6.70 -14.98 -0.05
CA ASP A 145 6.74 -14.83 1.41
C ASP A 145 7.06 -13.38 1.82
N ARG A 146 7.31 -12.48 0.87
CA ARG A 146 7.63 -11.08 1.17
C ARG A 146 6.40 -10.35 1.71
N ARG A 147 6.65 -9.40 2.62
CA ARG A 147 5.65 -8.42 3.08
C ARG A 147 5.18 -7.53 1.92
N GLY A 148 3.97 -7.00 2.03
CA GLY A 148 3.47 -5.94 1.14
C GLY A 148 3.59 -4.57 1.79
N ILE A 149 4.16 -3.60 1.10
CA ILE A 149 4.34 -2.22 1.60
C ILE A 149 3.84 -1.20 0.57
N ALA A 150 4.58 -0.12 0.31
CA ALA A 150 4.15 0.98 -0.56
C ALA A 150 3.87 0.59 -2.03
N GLY A 151 4.29 -0.60 -2.49
CA GLY A 151 3.90 -1.14 -3.80
C GLY A 151 2.40 -1.39 -3.95
N ASP A 152 1.64 -1.46 -2.84
CA ASP A 152 0.16 -1.52 -2.85
C ASP A 152 -0.45 -0.42 -3.75
N VAL A 153 0.16 0.78 -3.74
CA VAL A 153 -0.27 1.92 -4.55
C VAL A 153 -0.28 1.59 -6.04
N PHE A 154 0.77 0.95 -6.53
CA PHE A 154 0.88 0.57 -7.95
C PHE A 154 -0.13 -0.51 -8.31
N VAL A 155 -0.30 -1.52 -7.45
CA VAL A 155 -1.19 -2.65 -7.72
C VAL A 155 -2.65 -2.20 -7.72
N LEU A 156 -3.05 -1.38 -6.75
CA LEU A 156 -4.39 -0.77 -6.71
C LEU A 156 -4.65 0.10 -7.95
N LYS A 157 -3.67 0.89 -8.38
CA LYS A 157 -3.78 1.73 -9.57
C LYS A 157 -3.99 0.93 -10.85
N VAL A 158 -3.19 -0.12 -11.05
CA VAL A 158 -3.28 -0.97 -12.24
C VAL A 158 -4.58 -1.76 -12.25
N ALA A 159 -4.97 -2.35 -11.11
CA ALA A 159 -6.18 -3.13 -11.00
C ALA A 159 -7.45 -2.28 -11.16
N GLY A 160 -7.50 -1.12 -10.51
CA GLY A 160 -8.60 -0.18 -10.65
C GLY A 160 -8.77 0.29 -12.10
N ALA A 161 -7.68 0.66 -12.77
CA ALA A 161 -7.70 0.99 -14.20
C ALA A 161 -8.17 -0.16 -15.09
N ALA A 162 -7.74 -1.39 -14.81
CA ALA A 162 -8.15 -2.57 -15.56
C ALA A 162 -9.65 -2.84 -15.39
N ALA A 163 -10.17 -2.69 -14.18
CA ALA A 163 -11.59 -2.79 -13.90
C ALA A 163 -12.41 -1.68 -14.57
N GLU A 164 -11.92 -0.42 -14.59
CA GLU A 164 -12.56 0.69 -15.32
C GLU A 164 -12.65 0.44 -16.84
N LYS A 165 -11.71 -0.32 -17.42
CA LYS A 165 -11.78 -0.76 -18.82
C LYS A 165 -12.82 -1.86 -19.07
N GLY A 166 -13.48 -2.36 -18.03
CA GLY A 166 -14.49 -3.40 -18.12
C GLY A 166 -13.94 -4.80 -18.39
N LEU A 167 -12.66 -5.05 -18.05
CA LEU A 167 -12.05 -6.37 -18.12
C LEU A 167 -12.75 -7.35 -17.16
N SER A 168 -12.69 -8.64 -17.48
CA SER A 168 -13.23 -9.71 -16.62
C SER A 168 -12.42 -9.88 -15.34
N LEU A 169 -13.01 -10.53 -14.31
CA LEU A 169 -12.34 -10.78 -13.03
C LEU A 169 -10.99 -11.47 -13.20
N ASP A 170 -10.92 -12.49 -14.08
CA ASP A 170 -9.66 -13.21 -14.35
C ASP A 170 -8.61 -12.32 -15.06
N GLU A 171 -9.02 -11.44 -15.97
CA GLU A 171 -8.12 -10.51 -16.66
C GLU A 171 -7.60 -9.43 -15.70
N VAL A 172 -8.48 -8.86 -14.87
CA VAL A 172 -8.08 -7.88 -13.83
C VAL A 172 -7.12 -8.54 -12.83
N THR A 173 -7.43 -9.76 -12.38
CA THR A 173 -6.58 -10.53 -11.45
C THR A 173 -5.21 -10.77 -12.06
N LYS A 174 -5.14 -11.18 -13.34
CA LYS A 174 -3.88 -11.44 -14.04
C LYS A 174 -2.99 -10.20 -14.11
N VAL A 175 -3.55 -9.04 -14.46
CA VAL A 175 -2.74 -7.81 -14.60
C VAL A 175 -2.39 -7.18 -13.26
N ALA A 176 -3.26 -7.30 -12.25
CA ALA A 176 -2.96 -6.94 -10.88
C ALA A 176 -1.82 -7.81 -10.30
N GLN A 177 -1.87 -9.12 -10.52
CA GLN A 177 -0.80 -10.04 -10.11
C GLN A 177 0.51 -9.68 -10.82
N LYS A 178 0.46 -9.36 -12.11
CA LYS A 178 1.63 -8.90 -12.86
C LYS A 178 2.21 -7.61 -12.27
N ALA A 179 1.38 -6.64 -11.88
CA ALA A 179 1.85 -5.43 -11.22
C ALA A 179 2.52 -5.75 -9.87
N SER A 180 1.95 -6.63 -9.04
CA SER A 180 2.57 -7.10 -7.80
C SER A 180 3.91 -7.80 -8.05
N ASP A 181 3.96 -8.67 -9.05
CA ASP A 181 5.17 -9.39 -9.45
C ASP A 181 6.26 -8.47 -10.03
N GLN A 182 5.89 -7.30 -10.56
CA GLN A 182 6.82 -6.28 -11.08
C GLN A 182 7.07 -5.13 -10.11
N SER A 183 6.50 -5.17 -8.91
CA SER A 183 6.72 -4.19 -7.84
C SER A 183 7.76 -4.69 -6.85
N PHE A 184 8.66 -3.79 -6.47
CA PHE A 184 9.75 -4.03 -5.53
C PHE A 184 9.96 -2.80 -4.67
N SER A 185 10.07 -3.00 -3.36
CA SER A 185 10.20 -1.91 -2.41
C SER A 185 11.21 -2.22 -1.31
N MET A 186 11.82 -1.17 -0.77
CA MET A 186 12.68 -1.26 0.40
C MET A 186 12.54 -0.01 1.28
N GLY A 187 12.30 -0.23 2.57
CA GLY A 187 12.16 0.83 3.58
C GLY A 187 13.40 1.07 4.44
N VAL A 188 13.40 2.19 5.16
CA VAL A 188 14.28 2.48 6.28
C VAL A 188 13.51 3.24 7.35
N ALA A 189 13.66 2.82 8.60
CA ALA A 189 13.12 3.51 9.77
C ALA A 189 14.22 4.30 10.49
N LEU A 190 13.90 5.54 10.86
CA LEU A 190 14.76 6.48 11.60
C LEU A 190 14.27 6.69 13.03
N SER A 191 12.95 6.57 13.25
CA SER A 191 12.35 6.70 14.57
C SER A 191 11.00 5.96 14.60
N PRO A 192 10.57 5.43 15.74
CA PRO A 192 9.35 4.65 15.83
C PRO A 192 8.08 5.51 15.76
N GLY A 193 7.00 4.91 15.26
CA GLY A 193 5.65 5.38 15.51
C GLY A 193 5.18 4.96 16.91
N THR A 194 4.08 5.54 17.38
CA THR A 194 3.47 5.20 18.68
C THR A 194 2.16 4.45 18.46
N ILE A 195 1.90 3.38 19.22
CA ILE A 195 0.60 2.70 19.25
C ILE A 195 -0.36 3.53 20.10
N PRO A 196 -1.52 4.00 19.56
CA PRO A 196 -2.43 4.89 20.30
C PRO A 196 -2.96 4.30 21.61
N ASP A 197 -3.25 2.99 21.64
CA ASP A 197 -3.86 2.31 22.79
C ASP A 197 -2.90 2.16 23.97
N SER A 198 -1.70 1.65 23.73
CA SER A 198 -0.71 1.46 24.79
C SER A 198 0.16 2.68 25.06
N GLY A 199 0.30 3.58 24.08
CA GLY A 199 1.26 4.69 24.12
C GLY A 199 2.71 4.27 23.92
N ASP A 200 2.96 2.98 23.68
CA ASP A 200 4.30 2.43 23.46
C ASP A 200 4.80 2.71 22.04
N PRO A 201 6.12 2.83 21.85
CA PRO A 201 6.70 2.87 20.52
C PRO A 201 6.59 1.50 19.84
N THR A 202 6.45 1.48 18.51
CA THR A 202 6.39 0.23 17.73
C THR A 202 7.68 -0.59 17.80
N PHE A 203 8.82 0.07 18.01
CA PHE A 203 10.14 -0.52 18.22
C PHE A 203 11.06 0.49 18.93
N THR A 204 12.30 0.08 19.22
CA THR A 204 13.31 0.96 19.84
C THR A 204 14.61 0.99 19.02
N LEU A 205 15.16 2.20 18.89
CA LEU A 205 16.47 2.52 18.32
C LEU A 205 17.20 3.50 19.24
N ALA A 206 18.53 3.48 19.24
CA ALA A 206 19.31 4.57 19.82
C ALA A 206 19.16 5.86 18.97
N ASP A 207 19.48 7.01 19.56
CA ASP A 207 19.31 8.33 18.90
C ASP A 207 20.07 8.48 17.58
N ASP A 208 21.15 7.72 17.37
CA ASP A 208 21.94 7.71 16.14
C ASP A 208 21.75 6.46 15.28
N GLU A 209 20.84 5.55 15.66
CA GLU A 209 20.56 4.31 14.95
C GLU A 209 19.38 4.44 13.98
N ILE A 210 19.47 3.66 12.90
CA ILE A 210 18.43 3.46 11.88
C ILE A 210 18.26 1.95 11.65
N GLU A 211 17.11 1.54 11.11
CA GLU A 211 16.86 0.13 10.75
C GLU A 211 16.43 0.01 9.28
N LEU A 212 17.27 -0.67 8.49
CA LEU A 212 17.04 -0.90 7.06
C LEU A 212 16.13 -2.10 6.88
N GLY A 213 15.11 -1.94 6.03
CA GLY A 213 14.18 -3.01 5.69
C GLY A 213 13.17 -3.33 6.79
N MET A 214 12.92 -2.41 7.72
CA MET A 214 11.85 -2.57 8.71
C MET A 214 10.48 -2.61 8.03
N GLY A 215 9.60 -3.49 8.50
CA GLY A 215 8.22 -3.60 8.01
C GLY A 215 7.33 -2.46 8.52
N ILE A 216 6.15 -2.29 7.91
CA ILE A 216 5.23 -1.18 8.23
C ILE A 216 4.55 -1.32 9.60
N HIS A 217 4.69 -2.44 10.30
CA HIS A 217 4.21 -2.60 11.68
C HIS A 217 5.35 -2.60 12.71
N GLY A 218 6.58 -2.28 12.28
CA GLY A 218 7.77 -2.33 13.13
C GLY A 218 8.44 -3.70 13.21
N GLU A 219 8.10 -4.62 12.29
CA GLU A 219 8.77 -5.92 12.23
C GLU A 219 10.26 -5.72 11.91
N PRO A 220 11.17 -6.48 12.56
CA PRO A 220 12.61 -6.31 12.40
C PRO A 220 13.04 -6.28 10.94
N GLY A 221 13.97 -5.38 10.66
CA GLY A 221 14.61 -5.24 9.36
C GLY A 221 15.82 -6.18 9.20
N MET A 222 16.57 -5.93 8.14
CA MET A 222 17.79 -6.69 7.83
C MET A 222 18.99 -6.23 8.64
N GLU A 223 19.09 -4.92 8.90
CA GLU A 223 20.29 -4.31 9.45
C GLU A 223 19.96 -3.08 10.28
N ARG A 224 20.52 -3.03 11.50
CA ARG A 224 20.63 -1.79 12.28
C ARG A 224 22.00 -1.18 12.06
N SER A 225 22.04 0.12 11.81
CA SER A 225 23.28 0.84 11.58
C SER A 225 23.15 2.29 12.05
N LYS A 226 24.25 3.05 12.03
CA LYS A 226 24.19 4.49 12.29
C LYS A 226 23.64 5.23 11.09
N LEU A 227 22.94 6.34 11.34
CA LEU A 227 22.53 7.24 10.26
C LEU A 227 23.77 7.76 9.49
N VAL A 228 23.76 7.55 8.19
CA VAL A 228 24.74 8.06 7.24
C VAL A 228 24.12 9.19 6.40
N PRO A 229 24.89 10.00 5.65
CA PRO A 229 24.32 11.00 4.75
C PRO A 229 23.29 10.39 3.79
N ALA A 230 22.26 11.18 3.45
CA ALA A 230 21.10 10.71 2.68
C ALA A 230 21.48 10.03 1.35
N ASP A 231 22.51 10.53 0.65
CA ASP A 231 22.96 9.96 -0.61
C ASP A 231 23.54 8.55 -0.42
N GLU A 232 24.34 8.34 0.62
CA GLU A 232 24.91 7.03 0.96
C GLU A 232 23.82 6.06 1.42
N LEU A 233 22.84 6.54 2.21
CA LEU A 233 21.70 5.72 2.63
C LEU A 233 20.88 5.29 1.42
N THR A 234 20.61 6.21 0.49
CA THR A 234 19.85 5.93 -0.73
C THR A 234 20.57 4.92 -1.62
N GLU A 235 21.90 5.02 -1.76
CA GLU A 235 22.73 4.04 -2.46
C GLU A 235 22.58 2.64 -1.85
N LYS A 236 22.68 2.53 -0.52
CA LYS A 236 22.53 1.23 0.18
C LYS A 236 21.18 0.56 -0.08
N LEU A 237 20.09 1.33 -0.07
CA LEU A 237 18.74 0.83 -0.35
C LEU A 237 18.60 0.44 -1.83
N MET A 238 19.00 1.32 -2.75
CA MET A 238 18.90 1.07 -4.19
C MET A 238 19.76 -0.11 -4.66
N ASP A 239 20.93 -0.33 -4.06
CA ASP A 239 21.78 -1.49 -4.40
C ASP A 239 21.06 -2.81 -4.12
N LYS A 240 20.33 -2.90 -3.01
CA LYS A 240 19.57 -4.10 -2.63
C LYS A 240 18.31 -4.23 -3.47
N LEU A 241 17.60 -3.11 -3.65
CA LEU A 241 16.39 -3.06 -4.46
C LEU A 241 16.64 -3.49 -5.90
N LEU A 242 17.73 -3.02 -6.52
CA LEU A 242 18.09 -3.39 -7.89
C LEU A 242 18.66 -4.81 -8.00
N ALA A 243 19.39 -5.28 -6.98
CA ALA A 243 19.86 -6.67 -6.95
C ALA A 243 18.69 -7.67 -6.90
N GLU A 244 17.67 -7.39 -6.08
CA GLU A 244 16.50 -8.26 -5.89
C GLU A 244 15.42 -8.09 -6.96
N SER A 245 15.38 -6.98 -7.69
CA SER A 245 14.36 -6.73 -8.72
C SER A 245 14.75 -7.24 -10.11
N HIS A 246 16.04 -7.47 -10.36
CA HIS A 246 16.57 -7.77 -11.69
C HIS A 246 16.17 -6.70 -12.75
N ILE A 247 16.01 -5.45 -12.31
CA ILE A 247 15.84 -4.30 -13.21
C ILE A 247 17.21 -3.92 -13.76
N GLU A 248 17.35 -3.92 -15.08
CA GLU A 248 18.61 -3.77 -15.79
C GLU A 248 18.59 -2.59 -16.76
N LYS A 249 19.76 -2.29 -17.34
CA LYS A 249 19.91 -1.24 -18.34
C LYS A 249 18.91 -1.41 -19.50
N GLY A 250 18.18 -0.34 -19.81
CA GLY A 250 17.18 -0.31 -20.87
C GLY A 250 15.77 -0.61 -20.41
N ASP A 251 15.58 -1.16 -19.20
CA ASP A 251 14.26 -1.27 -18.58
C ASP A 251 13.69 0.12 -18.28
N GLU A 252 12.37 0.19 -18.14
CA GLU A 252 11.63 1.39 -17.80
C GLU A 252 10.87 1.16 -16.48
N VAL A 253 10.87 2.16 -15.59
CA VAL A 253 10.27 2.06 -14.25
C VAL A 253 9.46 3.29 -13.87
N SER A 254 8.38 3.08 -13.11
CA SER A 254 7.78 4.12 -12.26
C SER A 254 8.34 4.04 -10.84
N VAL A 255 8.61 5.18 -10.22
CA VAL A 255 9.26 5.28 -8.92
C VAL A 255 8.33 5.96 -7.91
N LEU A 256 8.24 5.42 -6.71
CA LEU A 256 7.59 6.06 -5.57
C LEU A 256 8.56 6.18 -4.40
N ILE A 257 8.82 7.41 -3.96
CA ILE A 257 9.49 7.72 -2.70
C ILE A 257 8.42 7.97 -1.65
N ASN A 258 8.13 6.94 -0.85
CA ASN A 258 7.06 6.94 0.12
C ASN A 258 7.56 7.28 1.53
N GLY A 259 7.09 8.37 2.12
CA GLY A 259 7.33 8.72 3.52
C GLY A 259 6.54 7.83 4.48
N LEU A 260 7.15 7.44 5.59
CA LEU A 260 6.54 6.52 6.57
C LEU A 260 5.74 7.22 7.68
N GLY A 261 5.57 8.55 7.58
CA GLY A 261 4.80 9.33 8.55
C GLY A 261 5.37 10.73 8.74
N SER A 262 6.42 10.85 9.55
CA SER A 262 6.96 12.16 9.98
C SER A 262 8.12 12.70 9.13
N THR A 263 8.63 11.94 8.16
CA THR A 263 9.65 12.42 7.22
C THR A 263 9.07 13.46 6.27
N THR A 264 9.73 14.61 6.17
CA THR A 264 9.21 15.75 5.41
C THR A 264 9.39 15.58 3.90
N LEU A 265 8.56 16.26 3.11
CA LEU A 265 8.73 16.31 1.64
C LEU A 265 10.13 16.82 1.25
N LEU A 266 10.73 17.72 2.04
CA LEU A 266 12.10 18.19 1.80
C LEU A 266 13.09 17.03 1.81
N GLU A 267 13.01 16.15 2.80
CA GLU A 267 13.85 14.96 2.92
C GLU A 267 13.56 13.96 1.80
N LEU A 268 12.27 13.72 1.50
CA LEU A 268 11.88 12.82 0.41
C LEU A 268 12.42 13.30 -0.94
N PHE A 269 12.42 14.61 -1.23
CA PHE A 269 13.02 15.13 -2.47
C PHE A 269 14.54 15.00 -2.53
N ILE A 270 15.25 14.98 -1.39
CA ILE A 270 16.68 14.67 -1.35
C ILE A 270 16.92 13.23 -1.79
N VAL A 271 16.14 12.28 -1.25
CA VAL A 271 16.19 10.87 -1.64
C VAL A 271 15.82 10.71 -3.11
N ASN A 272 14.72 11.33 -3.54
CA ASN A 272 14.22 11.31 -4.91
C ASN A 272 15.29 11.72 -5.93
N ARG A 273 16.00 12.82 -5.66
CA ARG A 273 17.12 13.28 -6.48
C ARG A 273 18.19 12.20 -6.63
N LYS A 274 18.57 11.54 -5.53
CA LYS A 274 19.62 10.53 -5.57
C LYS A 274 19.16 9.25 -6.28
N VAL A 275 17.91 8.81 -6.09
CA VAL A 275 17.33 7.69 -6.84
C VAL A 275 17.37 7.96 -8.35
N ALA A 276 16.94 9.13 -8.79
CA ALA A 276 16.99 9.52 -10.20
C ALA A 276 18.42 9.48 -10.78
N GLN A 277 19.41 9.96 -10.02
CA GLN A 277 20.82 9.89 -10.42
C GLN A 277 21.31 8.45 -10.60
N ILE A 278 21.02 7.57 -9.62
CA ILE A 278 21.41 6.16 -9.65
C ILE A 278 20.79 5.44 -10.86
N LEU A 279 19.50 5.63 -11.11
CA LEU A 279 18.80 5.00 -12.24
C LEU A 279 19.37 5.47 -13.58
N ASN A 280 19.61 6.78 -13.73
CA ASN A 280 20.23 7.35 -14.93
C ASN A 280 21.65 6.81 -15.16
N GLU A 281 22.48 6.72 -14.12
CA GLU A 281 23.85 6.16 -14.21
C GLU A 281 23.85 4.68 -14.62
N LYS A 282 22.84 3.92 -14.18
CA LYS A 282 22.66 2.51 -14.58
C LYS A 282 21.98 2.35 -15.95
N GLY A 283 21.53 3.44 -16.58
CA GLY A 283 20.83 3.44 -17.85
C GLY A 283 19.44 2.80 -17.78
N ILE A 284 18.77 2.91 -16.63
CA ILE A 284 17.37 2.53 -16.43
C ILE A 284 16.52 3.78 -16.68
N ASN A 285 15.48 3.64 -17.51
CA ASN A 285 14.61 4.75 -17.87
C ASN A 285 13.60 5.02 -16.75
N VAL A 286 13.57 6.24 -16.24
CA VAL A 286 12.53 6.67 -15.30
C VAL A 286 11.35 7.20 -16.11
N TYR A 287 10.23 6.48 -16.09
CA TYR A 287 9.01 6.90 -16.77
C TYR A 287 8.25 7.96 -15.98
N ASP A 288 8.01 7.67 -14.72
CA ASP A 288 7.35 8.56 -13.77
C ASP A 288 7.99 8.44 -12.39
N MET A 289 7.87 9.48 -11.59
CA MET A 289 8.47 9.55 -10.26
C MET A 289 7.64 10.44 -9.34
N ASP A 290 7.19 9.86 -8.24
CA ASP A 290 6.39 10.53 -7.22
C ASP A 290 7.07 10.47 -5.84
N ALA A 291 6.87 11.51 -5.04
CA ALA A 291 7.39 11.63 -3.68
C ALA A 291 6.28 12.13 -2.76
N ASN A 292 5.73 11.22 -1.96
CA ASN A 292 4.58 11.49 -1.10
C ASN A 292 4.53 10.51 0.08
N SER A 293 3.52 10.57 0.93
CA SER A 293 3.28 9.61 2.01
C SER A 293 1.94 8.91 1.76
N TYR A 294 2.01 7.73 1.14
CA TYR A 294 0.84 6.92 0.77
C TYR A 294 0.63 5.70 1.67
N CYS A 295 1.72 5.06 2.09
CA CYS A 295 1.72 3.93 3.00
C CYS A 295 2.55 4.33 4.23
N THR A 296 1.89 4.88 5.24
CA THR A 296 2.56 5.37 6.46
C THR A 296 2.64 4.29 7.53
N THR A 297 3.29 4.60 8.65
CA THR A 297 3.26 3.81 9.89
C THR A 297 3.09 4.79 11.04
N GLN A 298 1.87 5.29 11.23
CA GLN A 298 1.58 6.38 12.16
C GLN A 298 2.54 7.56 11.87
N GLU A 299 3.22 8.07 12.89
CA GLU A 299 4.23 9.12 12.75
C GLU A 299 5.68 8.62 12.63
N MET A 300 5.90 7.36 12.22
CA MET A 300 7.24 6.79 12.05
C MET A 300 8.11 7.70 11.17
N GLY A 301 9.32 7.99 11.63
CA GLY A 301 10.32 8.67 10.83
C GLY A 301 10.99 7.66 9.92
N GLY A 302 11.08 7.96 8.63
CA GLY A 302 11.63 7.05 7.64
C GLY A 302 10.96 7.20 6.27
N PHE A 303 11.48 6.44 5.32
CA PHE A 303 10.97 6.41 3.96
C PHE A 303 11.17 5.03 3.34
N SER A 304 10.50 4.80 2.22
CA SER A 304 10.66 3.63 1.38
C SER A 304 10.78 4.06 -0.08
N ILE A 305 11.51 3.25 -0.86
CA ILE A 305 11.63 3.41 -2.30
C ILE A 305 10.92 2.22 -2.93
N SER A 306 9.97 2.48 -3.81
CA SER A 306 9.24 1.46 -4.56
C SER A 306 9.48 1.66 -6.05
N LEU A 307 9.73 0.56 -6.77
CA LEU A 307 9.89 0.53 -8.22
C LEU A 307 8.81 -0.39 -8.80
N LEU A 308 8.08 0.10 -9.79
CA LEU A 308 7.27 -0.72 -10.68
C LEU A 308 7.99 -0.83 -12.02
N LYS A 309 8.45 -2.03 -12.38
CA LYS A 309 8.97 -2.29 -13.73
C LYS A 309 7.81 -2.26 -14.73
N LEU A 310 7.94 -1.43 -15.75
CA LEU A 310 6.91 -1.22 -16.76
C LEU A 310 7.19 -2.03 -18.02
N ASP A 311 6.11 -2.54 -18.58
CA ASP A 311 5.99 -2.83 -20.01
C ASP A 311 4.79 -2.06 -20.58
N ASP A 312 4.52 -2.20 -21.88
CA ASP A 312 3.48 -1.44 -22.56
C ASP A 312 2.09 -1.59 -21.91
N GLU A 313 1.74 -2.79 -21.42
CA GLU A 313 0.45 -3.08 -20.78
C GLU A 313 0.34 -2.39 -19.41
N LEU A 314 1.36 -2.54 -18.54
CA LEU A 314 1.36 -1.91 -17.23
C LEU A 314 1.42 -0.38 -17.34
N LYS A 315 2.16 0.14 -18.32
CA LYS A 315 2.27 1.57 -18.60
C LYS A 315 0.92 2.18 -19.00
N GLU A 316 0.20 1.54 -19.91
CA GLU A 316 -1.12 2.00 -20.33
C GLU A 316 -2.12 2.04 -19.17
N LEU A 317 -2.09 1.05 -18.27
CA LEU A 317 -2.96 1.02 -17.08
C LEU A 317 -2.51 1.99 -16.00
N TYR A 318 -1.20 2.18 -15.83
CA TYR A 318 -0.65 3.16 -14.90
C TYR A 318 -1.08 4.59 -15.28
N ASP A 319 -1.11 4.93 -16.57
CA ASP A 319 -1.50 6.26 -17.06
C ASP A 319 -3.01 6.49 -17.15
N ALA A 320 -3.83 5.46 -17.00
CA ALA A 320 -5.28 5.63 -17.01
C ALA A 320 -5.72 6.58 -15.87
N PRO A 321 -6.78 7.39 -16.06
CA PRO A 321 -7.24 8.31 -15.03
C PRO A 321 -7.56 7.61 -13.71
N ALA A 322 -7.23 8.27 -12.59
CA ALA A 322 -7.62 7.84 -11.26
C ALA A 322 -7.94 9.03 -10.37
N ASN A 323 -8.91 8.89 -9.47
CA ASN A 323 -9.41 9.99 -8.67
C ASN A 323 -9.93 9.52 -7.30
N SER A 324 -9.13 9.77 -6.27
CA SER A 324 -9.53 9.71 -4.86
C SER A 324 -9.07 10.99 -4.13
N PRO A 325 -9.48 11.24 -2.88
CA PRO A 325 -9.05 12.42 -2.14
C PRO A 325 -7.53 12.53 -1.92
N TYR A 326 -6.80 11.43 -2.08
CA TYR A 326 -5.36 11.36 -1.77
C TYR A 326 -4.50 10.91 -2.95
N TYR A 327 -5.11 10.47 -4.07
CA TYR A 327 -4.38 10.05 -5.26
C TYR A 327 -5.11 10.50 -6.53
N HIS A 328 -4.37 11.11 -7.44
CA HIS A 328 -4.87 11.55 -8.74
C HIS A 328 -3.87 11.18 -9.84
N LYS A 329 -4.40 10.70 -10.97
CA LYS A 329 -3.65 10.43 -12.20
C LYS A 329 -4.41 10.98 -13.40
#